data_AF-A0A6I5ZTL8-F1
#
_entry.id   AF-A0A6I5ZTL8-F1
#
_cell.length_a   1.000
_cell.length_b   1.000
_cell.length_c   1.000
_cell.angle_alpha   90.00
_cell.angle_beta   90.00
_cell.angle_gamma   90.00
#
_symmetry.space_group_name_H-M   'P 1'
#
loop_
_entity.id
_entity.type
_entity.pdbx_description
1 polymer ?
#
loop_
_entity_poly.entity_id
_entity_poly.type
_entity_poly.pdbx_seq_one_letter_code
_entity_poly.pdbx_strand_id
1 'polypeptide(L)' 'MREWKAIEIEKQIASQMPEINRRIIRSRSERVTRRRPRDPEEQEILDRLCIYKWQRSVADGKVKILSKREWYYEFD' A
#
# COMPACT_ATOMS: atom_id res chain seq x y z
N MET A 1 -36.96 23.43 -14.39
CA MET A 1 -35.74 23.87 -15.11
C MET A 1 -34.46 23.81 -14.26
N ARG A 2 -34.48 24.12 -12.94
CA ARG A 2 -33.30 24.02 -12.06
C ARG A 2 -32.84 22.57 -11.80
N GLU A 3 -33.76 21.63 -11.67
CA GLU A 3 -33.45 20.21 -11.41
C GLU A 3 -32.68 19.53 -12.54
N TRP A 4 -33.00 19.87 -13.81
CA TRP A 4 -32.28 19.33 -14.97
C TRP A 4 -30.81 19.73 -14.99
N LYS A 5 -30.51 20.97 -14.60
CA LYS A 5 -29.12 21.44 -14.46
C LYS A 5 -28.39 20.73 -13.32
N ALA A 6 -29.07 20.44 -12.21
CA ALA A 6 -28.47 19.71 -11.09
C ALA A 6 -28.08 18.28 -11.50
N ILE A 7 -28.94 17.58 -12.25
CA ILE A 7 -28.66 16.23 -12.75
C ILE A 7 -27.48 16.22 -13.73
N GLU A 8 -27.37 17.23 -14.59
CA GLU A 8 -26.21 17.39 -15.49
C GLU A 8 -24.90 17.60 -14.72
N ILE A 9 -24.94 18.45 -13.70
CA ILE A 9 -23.79 18.72 -12.84
C ILE A 9 -23.37 17.45 -12.10
N GLU A 10 -24.32 16.68 -11.54
CA GLU A 10 -24.03 15.41 -10.87
C GLU A 10 -23.39 14.39 -11.82
N LYS A 11 -23.91 14.25 -13.04
CA LYS A 11 -23.31 13.38 -14.05
C LYS A 11 -21.89 13.80 -14.41
N GLN A 12 -21.67 15.11 -14.56
CA GLN A 12 -20.35 15.65 -14.86
C GLN A 12 -19.36 15.41 -13.71
N ILE A 13 -19.80 15.60 -12.46
CA ILE A 13 -19.00 15.28 -11.26
C ILE A 13 -18.67 13.80 -11.21
N ALA A 14 -19.67 12.92 -11.35
CA ALA A 14 -19.49 11.48 -11.30
C ALA A 14 -18.53 10.97 -12.38
N SER A 15 -18.55 11.56 -13.57
CA SER A 15 -17.63 11.19 -14.66
C SER A 15 -16.16 11.54 -14.37
N GLN A 16 -15.91 12.63 -13.63
CA GLN A 16 -14.57 13.13 -13.34
C GLN A 16 -14.00 12.64 -12.00
N MET A 17 -14.87 12.20 -11.08
CA MET A 17 -14.45 11.72 -9.75
C MET A 17 -13.43 10.58 -9.77
N PRO A 18 -13.53 9.54 -10.63
CA PRO A 18 -12.54 8.47 -10.66
C PRO A 18 -11.12 8.97 -10.95
N GLU A 19 -10.99 9.89 -11.91
CA GLU A 19 -9.70 10.44 -12.31
C GLU A 19 -9.14 11.39 -11.24
N ILE A 20 -9.99 12.25 -10.67
CA ILE A 20 -9.60 13.13 -9.56
C ILE A 20 -9.14 12.32 -8.34
N ASN A 21 -9.89 11.28 -7.96
CA ASN A 21 -9.53 10.40 -6.86
C ASN A 21 -8.19 9.69 -7.11
N ARG A 22 -7.93 9.22 -8.33
CA ARG A 22 -6.63 8.64 -8.70
C ARG A 22 -5.49 9.64 -8.56
N ARG A 23 -5.68 10.88 -9.00
CA ARG A 23 -4.68 11.95 -8.84
C ARG A 23 -4.40 12.25 -7.37
N ILE A 24 -5.45 12.38 -6.55
CA ILE A 24 -5.32 12.60 -5.10
C ILE A 24 -4.56 11.45 -4.44
N ILE A 25 -4.83 10.19 -4.81
CA ILE A 25 -4.12 9.03 -4.26
C ILE A 25 -2.65 9.06 -4.66
N ARG A 26 -2.34 9.37 -5.93
CA ARG A 26 -0.97 9.42 -6.45
C ARG A 26 -0.15 10.60 -5.89
N SER A 27 -0.80 11.72 -5.60
CA SER A 27 -0.14 12.92 -5.08
C SER A 27 0.15 12.85 -3.57
N ARG A 28 -0.28 11.81 -2.87
CA ARG A 28 0.04 11.62 -1.45
C ARG A 28 1.51 11.25 -1.31
N SER A 29 2.26 12.10 -0.60
CA SER A 29 3.64 11.84 -0.18
C SER A 29 3.74 10.72 0.85
N GLU A 30 2.69 10.56 1.67
CA GLU A 30 2.69 9.64 2.80
C GLU A 30 1.86 8.39 2.53
N ARG A 31 2.35 7.24 3.01
CA ARG A 31 1.56 6.00 3.02
C ARG A 31 0.37 6.17 3.95
N VAL A 32 -0.82 5.90 3.43
CA VAL A 32 -2.04 5.93 4.24
C VAL A 32 -1.97 4.83 5.29
N THR A 33 -1.92 5.22 6.56
CA THR A 33 -2.04 4.29 7.68
C THR A 33 -3.44 3.66 7.69
N ARG A 34 -3.51 2.33 7.59
CA ARG A 34 -4.79 1.61 7.66
C ARG A 34 -5.37 1.77 9.06
N ARG A 35 -6.66 2.07 9.14
CA ARG A 35 -7.40 2.20 10.41
C ARG A 35 -8.09 0.91 10.86
N ARG A 36 -8.25 -0.06 9.95
CA ARG A 36 -8.91 -1.34 10.19
C ARG A 36 -7.88 -2.46 10.22
N PRO A 37 -8.10 -3.52 11.03
CA PRO A 37 -7.29 -4.72 10.97
C PRO A 37 -7.37 -5.33 9.56
N ARG A 38 -6.32 -6.06 9.17
CA ARG A 38 -6.36 -6.89 7.96
C ARG A 38 -7.31 -8.05 8.18
N ASP A 39 -7.78 -8.59 7.07
CA ASP A 39 -8.43 -9.90 7.12
C ASP A 39 -7.43 -10.95 7.66
N PRO A 40 -7.85 -11.90 8.51
CA PRO A 40 -6.94 -12.90 9.08
C PRO A 40 -6.17 -13.70 8.02
N GLU A 41 -6.80 -14.04 6.90
CA GLU A 41 -6.16 -14.78 5.80
C GLU A 41 -5.15 -13.89 5.06
N GLU A 42 -5.51 -12.62 4.80
CA GLU A 42 -4.59 -11.63 4.23
C GLU A 42 -3.35 -11.48 5.11
N GLN A 43 -3.54 -11.41 6.43
CA GLN A 43 -2.45 -11.28 7.38
C GLN A 43 -1.53 -12.51 7.35
N GLU A 44 -2.10 -13.71 7.40
CA GLU A 44 -1.32 -14.96 7.37
C GLU A 44 -0.46 -15.08 6.09
N ILE A 45 -1.04 -14.75 4.93
CA ILE A 45 -0.32 -14.78 3.66
C ILE A 45 0.85 -13.77 3.67
N LEU A 46 0.61 -12.55 4.16
CA LEU A 46 1.64 -11.53 4.24
C LEU A 46 2.77 -11.93 5.21
N ASP A 47 2.44 -12.57 6.33
CA ASP A 47 3.43 -13.07 7.29
C ASP A 47 4.30 -14.16 6.65
N ARG A 48 3.68 -15.11 5.94
CA ARG A 48 4.41 -16.15 5.18
C ARG A 48 5.34 -15.56 4.13
N LEU A 49 4.87 -14.56 3.37
CA LEU A 49 5.68 -13.88 2.36
C LEU A 49 6.85 -13.12 2.99
N CYS A 50 6.64 -12.50 4.14
CA CYS A 50 7.69 -11.80 4.88
C CYS A 50 8.79 -12.75 5.31
N ILE A 51 8.41 -13.87 5.95
CA ILE A 51 9.35 -14.92 6.39
C ILE A 51 10.11 -15.50 5.20
N TYR A 52 9.43 -15.82 4.11
CA TYR A 52 10.06 -16.35 2.91
C TYR A 52 11.10 -15.39 2.33
N LYS A 53 10.76 -14.10 2.20
CA LYS A 53 11.70 -13.09 1.71
C LYS A 53 12.90 -12.93 2.63
N TRP A 54 12.67 -12.93 3.94
CA TRP A 54 13.74 -12.89 4.94
C TRP A 54 14.72 -14.04 4.76
N GLN A 55 14.21 -15.28 4.75
CA GLN A 55 15.02 -16.48 4.58
C GLN A 55 15.82 -16.43 3.29
N ARG A 56 15.20 -15.97 2.20
CA ARG A 56 15.89 -15.79 0.92
C ARG A 56 17.00 -14.74 1.01
N SER A 57 16.77 -13.58 1.62
CA SER A 57 17.82 -12.56 1.78
C SER A 57 18.99 -13.05 2.64
N VAL A 58 18.71 -13.89 3.64
CA VAL A 58 19.76 -14.55 4.44
C VAL A 58 20.55 -15.54 3.57
N ALA A 59 19.87 -16.38 2.80
CA ALA A 59 20.50 -17.36 1.91
C ALA A 59 21.32 -16.69 0.79
N ASP A 60 20.84 -15.59 0.25
CA ASP A 60 21.49 -14.78 -0.79
C ASP A 60 22.68 -13.97 -0.22
N GLY A 61 22.96 -14.04 1.10
CA GLY A 61 24.08 -13.35 1.73
C GLY A 61 23.88 -11.84 1.98
N LYS A 62 22.67 -11.32 1.71
CA LYS A 62 22.33 -9.90 1.91
C LYS A 62 22.23 -9.52 3.39
N VAL A 63 22.05 -10.50 4.28
CA VAL A 63 21.95 -10.32 5.72
C VAL A 63 23.22 -10.81 6.39
N LYS A 64 23.97 -9.91 7.03
CA LYS A 64 25.13 -10.22 7.86
C LYS A 64 24.75 -10.08 9.34
N ILE A 65 24.73 -11.19 10.07
CA ILE A 65 24.43 -11.18 11.52
C ILE A 65 25.73 -10.86 12.26
N LEU A 66 25.77 -9.73 12.96
CA LEU A 66 26.95 -9.26 13.71
C LEU A 66 26.89 -9.72 15.17
N SER A 67 25.71 -9.67 15.78
CA SER A 67 25.45 -10.13 17.14
C SER A 67 24.01 -10.59 17.31
N LYS A 68 23.62 -11.01 18.52
CA LYS A 68 22.23 -11.39 18.82
C LYS A 68 21.23 -10.24 18.60
N ARG A 69 21.69 -8.98 18.67
CA ARG A 69 20.85 -7.78 18.54
C ARG A 69 21.17 -6.93 17.33
N GLU A 70 22.26 -7.21 16.63
CA GLU A 70 22.76 -6.40 15.53
C GLU A 70 22.94 -7.25 14.28
N TRP A 71 22.38 -6.76 13.19
CA TRP A 71 22.46 -7.35 11.89
C TRP A 71 22.49 -6.23 10.86
N TYR A 72 23.24 -6.46 9.79
CA TYR A 72 23.41 -5.54 8.69
C TYR A 72 22.71 -6.11 7.46
N TYR A 73 21.88 -5.30 6.82
CA TYR A 73 21.25 -5.63 5.55
C TYR A 73 21.94 -4.84 4.44
N GLU A 74 22.66 -5.54 3.57
CA GLU A 74 23.32 -4.96 2.42
C GLU A 74 22.26 -4.70 1.34
N PHE A 75 21.95 -3.42 1.11
CA PHE A 75 21.11 -3.00 0.00
C PHE A 75 22.01 -2.88 -1.25
N ASP A 76 21.78 -3.75 -2.23
CA ASP A 76 22.26 -3.57 -3.60
C ASP A 76 21.52 -2.40 -4.30
#